data_AF-A0A0G0CU16-F1
#
_entry.id   AF-A0A0G0CU16-F1
#
_cell.length_a   1.000
_cell.length_b   1.000
_cell.length_c   1.000
_cell.angle_alpha   90.00
_cell.angle_beta   90.00
_cell.angle_gamma   90.00
#
_symmetry.space_group_name_H-M   'P 1'
#
loop_
_entity.id
_entity.type
_entity.pdbx_description
1 polymer ?
#
loop_
_entity_poly.entity_id
_entity_poly.type
_entity_poly.pdbx_seq_one_letter_code
_entity_poly.pdbx_strand_id
1 'polypeptide(L)'
;MNNYKFEKGFNIRRFIIIFSVILLLSYGVFNARNLIIGPMIEIYSPSQNTETKENLLTIKGRAKNIAFLSLNSKPIFVDMEGLFEEKLLLSPGSNIIEIRA
;
A
#
# COMPACT_ATOMS: atom_id res chain seq x y z
N MET A 1 10.20 -53.50 39.69
CA MET A 1 9.13 -52.64 39.18
C MET A 1 9.78 -51.43 38.53
N ASN A 2 10.01 -51.45 37.22
CA ASN A 2 10.54 -50.28 36.52
C ASN A 2 10.06 -50.29 35.07
N ASN A 3 8.99 -49.54 34.81
CA ASN A 3 8.51 -49.26 33.47
C ASN A 3 8.69 -47.76 33.24
N TYR A 4 9.92 -47.34 32.95
CA TYR A 4 10.14 -46.01 32.37
C TYR A 4 9.72 -46.05 30.91
N LYS A 5 8.43 -45.82 30.70
CA LYS A 5 7.79 -45.72 29.38
C LYS A 5 7.85 -44.26 28.92
N PHE A 6 9.04 -43.80 28.56
CA PHE A 6 9.20 -42.56 27.82
C PHE A 6 10.06 -42.89 26.62
N GLU A 7 9.50 -42.68 25.43
CA GLU A 7 10.16 -42.09 24.27
C GLU A 7 9.13 -42.05 23.14
N LYS A 8 8.21 -41.08 23.22
CA LYS A 8 7.53 -40.62 22.01
C LYS A 8 8.51 -39.68 21.31
N GLY A 9 9.49 -40.27 20.65
CA GLY A 9 10.58 -39.57 19.98
C GLY A 9 10.05 -38.50 19.03
N PHE A 10 10.74 -37.37 19.01
CA PHE A 10 10.44 -36.24 18.15
C PHE A 10 10.38 -36.70 16.68
N ASN A 11 9.22 -36.53 16.04
CA ASN A 11 9.03 -36.94 14.66
C ASN A 11 9.61 -35.86 13.74
N ILE A 12 10.91 -35.93 13.47
CA ILE A 12 11.65 -34.94 12.65
C ILE A 12 10.94 -34.62 11.32
N ARG A 13 10.34 -35.62 10.67
CA ARG A 13 9.54 -35.44 9.45
C ARG A 13 8.35 -34.49 9.66
N ARG A 14 7.61 -34.64 10.76
CA ARG A 14 6.47 -33.75 11.08
C ARG A 14 6.95 -32.35 11.39
N PHE A 15 8.08 -32.23 12.08
CA PHE A 15 8.69 -30.93 12.37
C PHE A 15 9.07 -30.19 11.08
N ILE A 16 9.76 -30.86 10.14
CA ILE A 16 10.13 -30.26 8.86
C ILE A 16 8.88 -29.79 8.10
N ILE A 17 7.83 -30.61 8.04
CA ILE A 17 6.58 -30.23 7.35
C ILE A 17 5.95 -28.98 7.99
N ILE A 18 5.81 -28.96 9.32
CA ILE A 18 5.24 -27.82 10.03
C ILE A 18 6.09 -26.57 9.81
N PHE A 19 7.42 -26.70 9.90
CA PHE A 19 8.35 -25.60 9.68
C PHE A 19 8.26 -25.05 8.26
N SER A 20 8.22 -25.92 7.24
CA SER A 20 8.04 -25.50 5.84
C SER A 20 6.71 -24.79 5.61
N VAL A 21 5.62 -25.27 6.20
CA VAL A 21 4.31 -24.61 6.11
C VAL A 21 4.36 -23.22 6.75
N ILE A 22 4.96 -23.09 7.94
CA ILE A 22 5.12 -21.81 8.62
C ILE A 22 5.93 -20.84 7.74
N LEU A 23 7.04 -21.29 7.16
CA LEU A 23 7.85 -20.45 6.26
C LEU A 23 7.06 -19.95 5.05
N LEU A 24 6.28 -20.82 4.41
CA LEU A 24 5.45 -20.43 3.26
C LEU A 24 4.37 -19.42 3.66
N LEU A 25 3.70 -19.63 4.80
CA LEU A 25 2.69 -18.71 5.31
C LEU A 25 3.31 -17.36 5.68
N SER A 26 4.44 -17.35 6.40
CA SER A 26 5.17 -16.13 6.74
C SER A 26 5.61 -15.36 5.50
N TYR A 27 6.12 -16.06 4.48
CA TYR A 27 6.48 -15.44 3.22
C TYR A 27 5.26 -14.88 2.49
N GLY A 28 4.15 -15.62 2.46
CA GLY A 28 2.88 -15.15 1.88
C GLY A 28 2.39 -13.85 2.54
N VAL A 29 2.35 -13.82 3.87
CA VAL A 29 1.97 -12.62 4.63
C VAL A 29 2.94 -11.46 4.38
N PHE A 30 4.25 -11.74 4.35
CA PHE A 30 5.25 -10.72 4.07
C PHE A 30 5.05 -10.07 2.69
N ASN A 31 4.75 -10.86 1.65
CA ASN A 31 4.47 -10.32 0.32
C ASN A 31 3.13 -9.61 0.24
N ALA A 32 2.10 -10.13 0.91
CA ALA A 32 0.76 -9.55 0.93
C ALA A 32 0.66 -8.29 1.80
N ARG A 33 1.68 -7.94 2.58
CA ARG A 33 1.63 -6.83 3.57
C ARG A 33 1.10 -5.51 2.99
N ASN A 34 1.52 -5.14 1.77
CA ASN A 34 1.13 -3.88 1.14
C ASN A 34 -0.36 -3.90 0.78
N LEU A 35 -0.87 -5.07 0.33
CA LEU A 35 -2.29 -5.27 0.04
C LEU A 35 -3.13 -5.26 1.32
N ILE A 36 -2.63 -5.83 2.41
CA ILE A 36 -3.32 -5.90 3.71
C ILE A 36 -3.41 -4.52 4.36
N ILE A 37 -2.35 -3.72 4.30
CA ILE A 37 -2.33 -2.34 4.83
C ILE A 37 -3.22 -1.42 3.98
N GLY A 38 -3.30 -1.70 2.68
CA GLY A 38 -4.07 -0.91 1.74
C GLY A 38 -3.34 0.35 1.28
N PRO A 39 -3.94 1.07 0.32
CA PRO A 39 -3.37 2.28 -0.26
C PRO A 39 -3.38 3.43 0.75
N MET A 40 -2.29 4.20 0.78
CA MET A 40 -2.18 5.42 1.57
C MET A 40 -1.83 6.57 0.63
N ILE A 41 -2.64 7.63 0.65
CA ILE A 41 -2.43 8.85 -0.12
C ILE A 41 -2.30 10.02 0.84
N GLU A 42 -1.24 10.79 0.69
CA GLU A 42 -0.99 12.03 1.41
C GLU A 42 -0.89 13.18 0.39
N ILE A 43 -1.70 14.22 0.56
CA ILE A 43 -1.71 15.38 -0.33
C ILE A 43 -0.90 16.51 0.32
N TYR A 44 0.15 16.97 -0.36
CA TYR A 44 0.99 18.09 0.08
C TYR A 44 0.50 19.43 -0.47
N SER A 45 -0.06 19.42 -1.68
CA SER A 45 -0.63 20.60 -2.34
C SER A 45 -1.74 20.16 -3.30
N PRO A 46 -2.83 20.92 -3.46
CA PRO A 46 -3.20 22.10 -2.67
C PRO A 46 -3.61 21.74 -1.23
N SER A 47 -3.68 22.72 -0.34
CA SER A 47 -4.37 22.52 0.94
C SER A 47 -5.89 22.45 0.71
N GLN A 48 -6.59 21.82 1.65
CA GLN A 48 -8.04 21.68 1.55
C GLN A 48 -8.73 23.06 1.46
N ASN A 49 -9.67 23.20 0.54
CA ASN A 49 -10.41 24.44 0.27
C ASN A 49 -9.52 25.64 -0.15
N THR A 50 -8.43 25.39 -0.89
CA THR A 50 -7.59 26.46 -1.45
C THR A 50 -8.37 27.34 -2.42
N GLU A 51 -8.24 28.66 -2.25
CA GLU A 51 -8.68 29.67 -3.22
C GLU A 51 -7.48 30.17 -4.03
N THR A 52 -7.63 30.26 -5.35
CA THR A 52 -6.58 30.78 -6.24
C THR A 52 -7.17 31.59 -7.38
N LYS A 53 -6.38 32.56 -7.87
CA LYS A 53 -6.67 33.33 -9.09
C LYS A 53 -6.00 32.72 -10.32
N GLU A 54 -5.13 31.74 -10.13
CA GLU A 54 -4.44 31.06 -11.21
C GLU A 54 -5.33 29.97 -11.80
N ASN A 55 -5.34 29.86 -13.13
CA ASN A 55 -6.08 28.81 -13.82
C ASN A 55 -5.32 27.49 -13.88
N LEU A 56 -4.08 27.44 -13.38
CA LEU A 56 -3.25 26.24 -13.39
C LEU A 56 -2.83 25.92 -11.96
N LEU A 57 -3.24 24.76 -11.45
CA LEU A 57 -2.95 24.33 -10.10
C LEU A 57 -2.02 23.13 -10.13
N THR A 58 -0.97 23.16 -9.31
CA THR A 58 -0.06 22.01 -9.17
C THR A 58 -0.45 21.19 -7.95
N ILE A 59 -0.76 19.93 -8.20
CA ILE A 59 -1.14 18.94 -7.20
C ILE A 59 0.09 18.10 -6.91
N LYS A 60 0.48 18.04 -5.63
CA LYS A 60 1.63 17.28 -5.15
C LYS A 60 1.22 16.40 -4.01
N GLY A 61 1.78 15.21 -3.95
CA GLY A 61 1.50 14.29 -2.86
C GLY A 61 2.41 13.08 -2.89
N ARG A 62 2.11 12.15 -1.99
CA ARG A 62 2.74 10.84 -1.91
C ARG A 62 1.68 9.76 -1.87
N ALA A 63 1.85 8.71 -2.65
CA ALA A 63 1.05 7.50 -2.61
C ALA A 63 1.93 6.29 -2.24
N LYS A 64 1.45 5.45 -1.34
CA LYS A 64 2.10 4.21 -0.90
C LYS A 64 1.15 3.04 -1.01
N ASN A 65 1.70 1.84 -1.24
CA ASN A 65 0.95 0.59 -1.39
C ASN A 65 -0.12 0.65 -2.48
N ILE A 66 0.16 1.38 -3.57
CA ILE A 66 -0.76 1.54 -4.70
C ILE A 66 -0.24 0.75 -5.90
N ALA A 67 -1.17 0.26 -6.73
CA ALA A 67 -0.85 -0.28 -8.05
C ALA A 67 -1.23 0.70 -9.17
N PHE A 68 -2.18 1.60 -8.90
CA PHE A 68 -2.72 2.56 -9.83
C PHE A 68 -3.06 3.84 -9.06
N LEU A 69 -2.92 4.99 -9.71
CA LEU A 69 -3.36 6.28 -9.17
C LEU A 69 -4.05 7.04 -10.28
N SER A 70 -5.13 7.73 -9.95
CA SER A 70 -5.83 8.61 -10.88
C SER A 70 -6.15 9.95 -10.26
N LEU A 71 -6.05 10.99 -11.09
CA LEU A 71 -6.49 12.35 -10.85
C LEU A 71 -7.68 12.64 -11.77
N ASN A 72 -8.86 12.93 -11.22
CA ASN A 72 -10.07 13.19 -11.99
C ASN A 72 -10.34 12.11 -13.06
N SER A 73 -10.25 10.83 -12.68
CA SER A 73 -10.35 9.66 -13.57
C SER A 73 -9.23 9.48 -14.61
N LYS A 74 -8.25 10.40 -14.69
CA LYS A 74 -7.07 10.25 -15.54
C LYS A 74 -5.97 9.52 -14.76
N PRO A 75 -5.39 8.42 -15.28
CA PRO A 75 -4.22 7.79 -14.70
C PRO A 75 -3.05 8.78 -14.55
N ILE A 76 -2.37 8.73 -13.42
CA ILE A 76 -1.15 9.52 -13.15
C ILE A 76 -0.05 8.61 -12.62
N PHE A 77 1.19 9.03 -12.80
CA PHE A 77 2.36 8.25 -12.41
C PHE A 77 2.90 8.71 -11.06
N VAL A 78 3.43 7.75 -10.30
CA VAL A 78 4.21 7.98 -9.08
C VAL A 78 5.65 7.58 -9.35
N ASP A 79 6.59 8.29 -8.74
CA ASP A 79 8.01 7.93 -8.79
C ASP A 79 8.37 6.78 -7.84
N MET A 80 9.66 6.46 -7.77
CA MET A 80 10.18 5.35 -6.95
C MET A 80 10.04 5.62 -5.43
N GLU A 81 10.01 6.90 -5.06
CA GLU A 81 9.81 7.39 -3.71
C GLU A 81 8.30 7.50 -3.34
N GLY A 82 7.43 7.20 -4.31
CA GLY A 82 5.97 7.27 -4.20
C GLY A 82 5.42 8.68 -4.33
N LEU A 83 6.21 9.67 -4.75
CA LEU A 83 5.77 11.04 -4.96
C LEU A 83 5.10 11.19 -6.33
N PHE A 84 4.13 12.10 -6.41
CA PHE A 84 3.55 12.52 -7.68
C PHE A 84 3.41 14.04 -7.73
N GLU A 85 3.52 14.58 -8.94
CA GLU A 85 3.31 16.00 -9.24
C GLU A 85 2.57 16.13 -10.58
N GLU A 86 1.37 16.68 -10.53
CA GLU A 86 0.50 16.82 -11.70
C GLU A 86 -0.07 18.24 -11.77
N LYS A 87 -0.19 18.76 -12.99
CA LYS A 87 -0.76 20.09 -13.25
C LYS A 87 -2.19 19.94 -13.73
N LEU A 88 -3.13 20.59 -13.03
CA LEU A 88 -4.54 20.61 -13.34
C LEU A 88 -4.96 22.00 -13.81
N LEU A 89 -5.59 22.07 -14.98
CA LEU A 89 -6.22 23.30 -15.45
C LEU A 89 -7.59 23.46 -14.76
N LEU A 90 -7.79 24.58 -14.09
CA LEU A 90 -9.02 24.92 -13.39
C LEU A 90 -9.99 25.64 -14.32
N SER A 91 -11.27 25.34 -14.15
CA SER A 91 -12.35 26.13 -14.74
C SER A 91 -12.73 27.28 -13.81
N PRO A 92 -13.28 28.40 -14.31
CA PRO A 92 -13.81 29.45 -13.45
C PRO A 92 -14.88 28.91 -12.48
N GLY A 93 -14.78 29.27 -11.20
CA GLY A 93 -15.69 28.84 -10.15
C GLY A 93 -15.14 27.69 -9.30
N SER A 94 -16.04 26.86 -8.76
CA SER A 94 -15.67 25.76 -7.87
C SER A 94 -15.22 24.53 -8.67
N ASN A 95 -14.05 23.98 -8.32
CA ASN A 95 -13.49 22.79 -8.94
C ASN A 95 -13.38 21.69 -7.88
N ILE A 96 -13.87 20.49 -8.20
CA ILE A 96 -13.68 19.29 -7.37
C ILE A 96 -12.50 18.51 -7.92
N ILE A 97 -11.52 18.24 -7.07
CA ILE A 97 -10.33 17.45 -7.38
C ILE A 97 -10.46 16.11 -6.70
N GLU A 98 -10.42 15.04 -7.50
CA GLU A 98 -10.56 13.69 -7.02
C GLU A 98 -9.26 12.90 -7.24
N ILE A 99 -8.77 12.26 -6.18
CA ILE A 99 -7.65 11.32 -6.22
C ILE A 99 -8.17 9.93 -5.84
N ARG A 100 -7.91 8.92 -6.67
CA ARG A 100 -8.25 7.51 -6.37
C ARG A 100 -7.06 6.61 -6.61
N ALA A 101 -6.86 5.66 -5.69
CA ALA A 101 -5.88 4.57 -5.77
C ALA A 101 -6.57 3.21 -5.82
#